data_AF-A0A4S8R622-F1
#
_entry.id   AF-A0A4S8R622-F1
#
_cell.length_a   1.000
_cell.length_b   1.000
_cell.length_c   1.000
_cell.angle_alpha   90.00
_cell.angle_beta   90.00
_cell.angle_gamma   90.00
#
_symmetry.space_group_name_H-M   'P 1'
#
loop_
_entity.id
_entity.type
_entity.pdbx_description
1 polymer ?
#
loop_
_entity_poly.entity_id
_entity_poly.type
_entity_poly.pdbx_seq_one_letter_code
_entity_poly.pdbx_strand_id
1 'polypeptide(L)'
;MPLVPDFDLYEALEVPKDASAQEITASYRRLARVHHPDKNLENTNATAKFQQVQAAYEILSDERQRREYDQPVLSNPFSGFEEQYNPRGNYEDEYDEMEEMMFDQFFRMFFTRASRRPSYDRSAEFEAEMERREREKELRREAEAAWEANQAAARLERARRNAAEMAKRDAKAESRKTTEDAAASLKKKIEMEDKLNMEVIFSAKGCVTDAEKQLCCVHCSFWPREQMKKKFKCLNCGQKRGMTQYKCPYCALVLCQLCLGAKRFTKKL
;
A
#
# COMPACT_ATOMS: atom_id res chain seq x y z
N MET A 1 -13.51 56.14 23.66
CA MET A 1 -12.56 56.65 22.65
C MET A 1 -11.31 55.79 22.75
N PRO A 2 -10.86 55.12 21.68
CA PRO A 2 -9.56 54.45 21.74
C PRO A 2 -8.49 55.53 21.88
N LEU A 3 -7.52 55.28 22.76
CA LEU A 3 -6.37 56.13 23.00
C LEU A 3 -5.54 56.14 21.71
N VAL A 4 -5.46 57.27 21.03
CA VAL A 4 -4.58 57.42 19.86
C VAL A 4 -3.14 57.41 20.39
N PRO A 5 -2.28 56.47 19.97
CA PRO A 5 -0.91 56.42 20.45
C PRO A 5 -0.09 57.63 19.97
N ASP A 6 0.79 58.16 20.83
CA ASP A 6 1.66 59.33 20.57
C ASP A 6 2.81 59.04 19.57
N PHE A 7 2.86 57.84 18.97
CA PHE A 7 3.92 57.42 18.03
C PHE A 7 3.36 57.19 16.60
N ASP A 8 4.20 57.38 15.58
CA ASP A 8 3.78 57.20 14.18
C ASP A 8 3.54 55.70 13.90
N LEU A 9 2.29 55.36 13.58
CA LEU A 9 1.84 53.98 13.34
C LEU A 9 2.49 53.35 12.11
N TYR A 10 2.77 54.18 11.10
CA TYR A 10 3.38 53.73 9.86
C TYR A 10 4.88 53.44 10.07
N GLU A 11 5.54 54.23 10.90
CA GLU A 11 6.93 54.00 11.31
C GLU A 11 7.07 52.73 12.15
N ALA A 12 6.15 52.49 13.08
CA ALA A 12 6.13 51.27 13.92
C ALA A 12 6.00 49.98 13.10
N LEU A 13 5.30 50.02 11.97
CA LEU A 13 5.15 48.88 11.05
C LEU A 13 6.19 48.86 9.92
N GLU A 14 7.13 49.81 9.88
CA GLU A 14 8.12 49.97 8.80
C GLU A 14 7.46 50.05 7.39
N VAL A 15 6.30 50.68 7.27
CA VAL A 15 5.54 50.79 6.01
C VAL A 15 5.32 52.25 5.62
N PRO A 16 5.22 52.57 4.32
CA PRO A 16 4.85 53.91 3.88
C PRO A 16 3.37 54.21 4.20
N LYS A 17 3.03 55.50 4.30
CA LYS A 17 1.64 55.96 4.55
C LYS A 17 0.65 55.53 3.47
N ASP A 18 1.13 55.31 2.25
CA ASP A 18 0.35 54.82 1.11
C ASP A 18 0.26 53.28 1.03
N ALA A 19 0.75 52.55 2.04
CA ALA A 19 0.78 51.08 2.01
C ALA A 19 -0.62 50.48 1.89
N SER A 20 -0.72 49.42 1.10
CA SER A 20 -1.93 48.61 0.98
C SER A 20 -2.17 47.77 2.25
N ALA A 21 -3.41 47.37 2.51
CA ALA A 21 -3.75 46.48 3.63
C ALA A 21 -2.97 45.14 3.58
N GLN A 22 -2.60 44.69 2.37
CA GLN A 22 -1.80 43.48 2.19
C GLN A 22 -0.35 43.69 2.63
N GLU A 23 0.24 44.85 2.34
CA GLU A 23 1.61 45.21 2.76
C GLU A 23 1.69 45.43 4.28
N ILE A 24 0.66 46.07 4.87
CA ILE A 24 0.51 46.24 6.32
C ILE A 24 0.47 44.87 7.01
N THR A 25 -0.35 43.94 6.50
CA THR A 25 -0.46 42.58 7.02
C THR A 25 0.84 41.79 6.84
N ALA A 26 1.54 41.96 5.72
CA ALA A 26 2.80 41.29 5.43
C ALA A 26 3.92 41.78 6.37
N SER A 27 4.02 43.10 6.61
CA SER A 27 5.01 43.67 7.52
C SER A 27 4.73 43.27 8.97
N TYR A 28 3.47 43.32 9.40
CA TYR A 28 3.07 42.84 10.73
C TYR A 28 3.49 41.37 10.96
N ARG A 29 3.22 40.48 10.00
CA ARG A 29 3.62 39.05 10.09
C ARG A 29 5.13 38.86 10.15
N ARG A 30 5.90 39.73 9.50
CA ARG A 30 7.38 39.70 9.53
C ARG A 30 7.88 40.15 10.90
N LEU A 31 7.41 41.30 11.39
CA LEU A 31 7.82 41.89 12.67
C LEU A 31 7.36 41.04 13.88
N ALA A 32 6.14 40.49 13.83
CA ALA A 32 5.61 39.63 14.89
C ALA A 32 6.43 38.34 15.07
N ARG A 33 7.05 37.80 14.01
CA ARG A 33 7.93 36.61 14.10
C ARG A 33 9.31 36.95 14.66
N VAL A 34 9.78 38.16 14.42
CA VAL A 34 11.09 38.65 14.86
C VAL A 34 11.04 39.04 16.34
N HIS A 35 9.95 39.70 16.75
CA HIS A 35 9.75 40.20 18.11
C HIS A 35 8.83 39.32 18.98
N HIS A 36 8.54 38.08 18.56
CA HIS A 36 7.67 37.18 19.32
C HIS A 36 8.25 36.92 20.73
N PRO A 37 7.44 36.96 21.80
CA PRO A 37 7.90 36.77 23.17
C PRO A 37 8.52 35.38 23.40
N ASP A 38 8.03 34.34 22.72
CA ASP A 38 8.57 32.97 22.78
C ASP A 38 10.04 32.84 22.35
N LYS A 39 10.52 33.71 21.44
CA LYS A 39 11.90 33.67 20.95
C LYS A 39 12.83 34.67 21.66
N ASN A 40 12.27 35.66 22.34
CA ASN A 40 13.00 36.75 22.97
C ASN A 40 12.60 36.90 24.46
N LEU A 41 12.54 35.79 25.18
CA LEU A 41 12.08 35.70 26.57
C LEU A 41 12.87 36.59 27.54
N GLU A 42 14.12 36.94 27.21
CA GLU A 42 15.02 37.72 28.09
C GLU A 42 15.17 39.20 27.68
N ASN A 43 14.53 39.64 26.60
CA ASN A 43 14.75 40.97 26.03
C ASN A 43 13.51 41.85 26.15
N THR A 44 13.43 42.66 27.21
CA THR A 44 12.29 43.56 27.50
C THR A 44 12.00 44.54 26.36
N ASN A 45 13.03 44.94 25.60
CA ASN A 45 12.88 45.79 24.42
C ASN A 45 12.13 45.12 23.26
N ALA A 46 12.19 43.79 23.14
CA ALA A 46 11.45 43.06 22.10
C ALA A 46 9.94 43.06 22.40
N THR A 47 9.57 42.95 23.67
CA THR A 47 8.18 43.03 24.14
C THR A 47 7.58 44.41 23.89
N ALA A 48 8.30 45.48 24.24
CA ALA A 48 7.84 46.85 23.99
C ALA A 48 7.63 47.15 22.49
N LYS A 49 8.56 46.70 21.63
CA LYS A 49 8.41 46.82 20.17
C LYS A 49 7.26 45.99 19.63
N PHE A 50 7.04 44.80 20.17
CA PHE A 50 5.92 43.96 19.77
C PHE A 50 4.56 44.61 20.09
N GLN A 51 4.45 45.24 21.27
CA GLN A 51 3.25 45.99 21.66
C GLN A 51 2.98 47.16 20.70
N GLN A 52 4.01 47.93 20.36
CA GLN A 52 3.89 49.04 19.38
C GLN A 52 3.44 48.55 18.00
N VAL A 53 4.02 47.45 17.52
CA VAL A 53 3.66 46.80 16.24
C VAL A 53 2.22 46.30 16.25
N GLN A 54 1.76 45.75 17.37
CA GLN A 54 0.39 45.23 17.50
C GLN A 54 -0.64 46.36 17.55
N ALA A 55 -0.39 47.41 18.33
CA ALA A 55 -1.25 48.60 18.40
C ALA A 55 -1.36 49.29 17.03
N ALA A 56 -0.24 49.42 16.31
CA ALA A 56 -0.24 49.98 14.97
C ALA A 56 -1.02 49.13 13.96
N TYR A 57 -0.91 47.80 14.03
CA TYR A 57 -1.69 46.91 13.17
C TYR A 57 -3.19 46.98 13.46
N GLU A 58 -3.61 47.09 14.73
CA GLU A 58 -5.03 47.18 15.08
C GLU A 58 -5.71 48.40 14.43
N ILE A 59 -5.05 49.56 14.50
CA ILE A 59 -5.57 50.81 13.93
C ILE A 59 -5.45 50.81 12.40
N LEU A 60 -4.32 50.37 11.83
CA LEU A 60 -4.08 50.42 10.38
C LEU A 60 -4.73 49.27 9.60
N SER A 61 -5.14 48.18 10.25
CA SER A 61 -5.81 47.05 9.60
C SER A 61 -7.29 47.34 9.30
N ASP A 62 -7.94 48.18 10.09
CA ASP A 62 -9.32 48.62 9.86
C ASP A 62 -9.32 49.93 9.06
N GLU A 63 -9.83 49.86 7.84
CA GLU A 63 -9.97 50.99 6.92
C GLU A 63 -10.70 52.19 7.57
N ARG A 64 -11.65 51.94 8.48
CA ARG A 64 -12.37 53.01 9.17
C ARG A 64 -11.48 53.73 10.18
N GLN A 65 -10.70 52.97 10.97
CA GLN A 65 -9.79 53.52 11.98
C GLN A 65 -8.58 54.19 11.35
N ARG A 66 -8.06 53.64 10.25
CA ARG A 66 -7.01 54.26 9.44
C ARG A 66 -7.44 55.64 8.93
N ARG A 67 -8.67 55.78 8.43
CA ARG A 67 -9.20 57.08 7.98
C ARG A 67 -9.38 58.08 9.11
N GLU A 68 -9.74 57.61 10.30
CA GLU A 68 -9.88 58.45 11.50
C GLU A 68 -8.51 58.94 11.99
N TYR A 69 -7.46 58.11 11.86
CA TYR A 69 -6.07 58.47 12.14
C TYR A 69 -5.49 59.42 11.07
N ASP A 70 -5.75 59.17 9.79
CA ASP A 70 -5.23 59.95 8.67
C ASP A 70 -5.94 61.30 8.50
N GLN A 71 -7.12 61.50 9.11
CA GLN A 71 -7.80 62.79 9.13
C GLN A 71 -7.27 63.66 10.28
N PRO A 72 -6.42 64.67 10.01
CA PRO A 72 -6.10 65.64 11.04
C PRO A 72 -7.40 66.36 11.41
N VAL A 73 -7.78 66.28 12.69
CA VAL A 73 -8.95 66.97 13.26
C VAL A 73 -8.76 68.48 13.09
N LEU A 74 -9.14 69.01 11.92
CA LEU A 74 -9.39 70.41 11.69
C LEU A 74 -10.73 70.73 12.34
N SER A 75 -10.66 71.16 13.60
CA SER A 75 -11.53 72.13 14.25
C SER A 75 -13.01 72.25 13.79
N ASN A 76 -13.90 71.97 14.76
CA ASN A 76 -15.21 72.61 15.00
C ASN A 76 -16.44 72.15 14.17
N PRO A 77 -17.70 72.43 14.60
CA PRO A 77 -18.32 72.40 15.94
C PRO A 77 -19.80 71.95 15.84
N PHE A 78 -20.11 70.67 15.63
CA PHE A 78 -21.52 70.25 15.53
C PHE A 78 -21.76 68.89 16.15
N SER A 79 -22.06 68.95 17.44
CA SER A 79 -22.63 67.89 18.27
C SER A 79 -24.01 67.47 17.75
N GLY A 80 -24.28 66.16 17.71
CA GLY A 80 -25.65 65.64 17.62
C GLY A 80 -25.71 64.14 17.37
N PHE A 81 -26.38 63.42 18.29
CA PHE A 81 -26.60 61.96 18.39
C PHE A 81 -25.42 61.15 18.95
N GLU A 82 -25.57 60.31 19.97
CA GLU A 82 -26.68 59.94 20.87
C GLU A 82 -26.07 59.14 22.03
N GLU A 83 -26.89 58.96 23.06
CA GLU A 83 -26.93 57.78 23.94
C GLU A 83 -26.47 57.98 25.39
N GLN A 84 -27.50 57.94 26.24
CA GLN A 84 -27.46 57.95 27.68
C GLN A 84 -26.85 56.65 28.21
N TYR A 85 -25.67 56.74 28.83
CA TYR A 85 -25.40 55.97 30.04
C TYR A 85 -24.40 56.74 30.90
N ASN A 86 -24.85 57.14 32.09
CA ASN A 86 -24.00 57.73 33.11
C ASN A 86 -24.20 56.91 34.38
N PRO A 87 -23.11 56.41 34.96
CA PRO A 87 -22.93 56.55 36.39
C PRO A 87 -21.59 57.25 36.68
N ARG A 88 -21.74 58.42 37.29
CA ARG A 88 -20.71 59.18 38.02
C ARG A 88 -19.82 58.30 38.90
N GLY A 89 -18.54 58.67 38.98
CA GLY A 89 -17.72 58.42 40.18
C GLY A 89 -16.21 58.42 39.91
N ASN A 90 -15.62 59.60 39.94
CA ASN A 90 -14.18 59.90 39.89
C ASN A 90 -13.41 59.29 41.09
N TYR A 91 -12.11 59.00 40.89
CA TYR A 91 -10.93 58.94 41.80
C TYR A 91 -9.99 57.84 41.24
N GLU A 92 -9.05 58.17 40.34
CA GLU A 92 -7.69 58.67 40.60
C GLU A 92 -6.73 57.59 41.13
N ASP A 93 -5.68 57.35 40.33
CA ASP A 93 -4.37 56.79 40.68
C ASP A 93 -4.25 55.32 41.15
N GLU A 94 -4.23 54.37 40.18
CA GLU A 94 -3.46 53.12 40.29
C GLU A 94 -3.26 52.43 38.92
N TYR A 95 -2.61 53.12 37.96
CA TYR A 95 -2.38 52.62 36.59
C TYR A 95 -0.95 52.07 36.40
N ASP A 96 -0.56 51.04 37.16
CA ASP A 96 0.64 50.25 36.86
C ASP A 96 0.52 48.73 37.17
N GLU A 97 -0.54 48.25 37.85
CA GLU A 97 -0.71 46.83 38.20
C GLU A 97 -1.87 46.12 37.45
N MET A 98 -2.78 46.89 36.84
CA MET A 98 -3.91 46.35 36.07
C MET A 98 -3.51 45.91 34.65
N GLU A 99 -2.39 46.41 34.12
CA GLU A 99 -1.91 46.08 32.77
C GLU A 99 -1.31 44.67 32.71
N GLU A 100 -0.61 44.22 33.77
CA GLU A 100 -0.16 42.83 33.92
C GLU A 100 -1.31 41.85 34.20
N MET A 101 -2.32 42.24 35.00
CA MET A 101 -3.50 41.41 35.24
C MET A 101 -4.40 41.26 33.99
N MET A 102 -4.42 42.26 33.10
CA MET A 102 -5.12 42.18 31.81
C MET A 102 -4.35 41.30 30.80
N PHE A 103 -3.01 41.31 30.86
CA PHE A 103 -2.16 40.42 30.05
C PHE A 103 -2.30 38.95 30.50
N ASP A 104 -2.29 38.65 31.80
CA ASP A 104 -2.48 37.29 32.36
C ASP A 104 -3.93 36.80 32.21
N GLN A 105 -4.93 37.68 32.31
CA GLN A 105 -6.34 37.33 32.11
C GLN A 105 -6.67 37.03 30.65
N PHE A 106 -6.05 37.73 29.68
CA PHE A 106 -6.20 37.43 28.25
C PHE A 106 -5.45 36.15 27.83
N PHE A 107 -4.23 35.93 28.34
CA PHE A 107 -3.50 34.67 28.16
C PHE A 107 -4.22 33.47 28.79
N ARG A 108 -4.76 33.61 30.01
CA ARG A 108 -5.62 32.60 30.65
C ARG A 108 -6.92 32.40 29.88
N MET A 109 -7.54 33.42 29.31
CA MET A 109 -8.79 33.22 28.55
C MET A 109 -8.58 32.53 27.19
N PHE A 110 -7.36 32.53 26.64
CA PHE A 110 -6.98 31.72 25.47
C PHE A 110 -6.49 30.31 25.85
N PHE A 111 -5.75 30.14 26.96
CA PHE A 111 -5.23 28.84 27.41
C PHE A 111 -6.15 28.05 28.38
N THR A 112 -7.15 28.68 29.03
CA THR A 112 -7.98 28.07 30.09
C THR A 112 -9.50 28.25 29.91
N ARG A 113 -9.99 28.55 28.70
CA ARG A 113 -11.45 28.62 28.38
C ARG A 113 -12.19 27.27 28.39
N ALA A 114 -11.64 26.25 29.04
CA ALA A 114 -12.32 24.98 29.27
C ALA A 114 -12.99 24.87 30.65
N SER A 115 -12.75 25.79 31.59
CA SER A 115 -13.13 25.54 32.99
C SER A 115 -13.63 26.76 33.74
N ARG A 116 -14.83 27.26 33.39
CA ARG A 116 -15.74 28.01 34.30
C ARG A 116 -17.15 28.09 33.71
N ARG A 117 -18.02 27.13 34.08
CA ARG A 117 -19.48 27.26 34.02
C ARG A 117 -20.04 27.13 35.44
N PRO A 118 -21.18 27.76 35.78
CA PRO A 118 -21.71 27.79 37.14
C PRO A 118 -22.01 26.38 37.69
N SER A 119 -21.74 26.21 38.98
CA SER A 119 -21.87 24.96 39.76
C SER A 119 -23.34 24.54 39.96
N TYR A 120 -23.89 23.84 38.98
CA TYR A 120 -24.91 22.81 39.23
C TYR A 120 -24.16 21.49 39.38
N ASP A 121 -24.57 20.59 40.29
CA ASP A 121 -23.90 19.31 40.52
C ASP A 121 -23.97 18.43 39.27
N ARG A 122 -23.00 18.63 38.36
CA ARG A 122 -22.84 17.93 37.09
C ARG A 122 -21.90 16.73 37.23
N SER A 123 -21.48 16.39 38.45
CA SER A 123 -20.53 15.29 38.70
C SER A 123 -21.14 13.95 38.30
N ALA A 124 -22.33 13.63 38.82
CA ALA A 124 -23.03 12.38 38.54
C ALA A 124 -23.43 12.21 37.05
N GLU A 125 -23.89 13.28 36.38
CA GLU A 125 -24.22 13.22 34.94
C GLU A 125 -22.96 13.07 34.08
N PHE A 126 -21.86 13.72 34.44
CA PHE A 126 -20.58 13.61 33.74
C PHE A 126 -19.96 12.22 33.94
N GLU A 127 -20.05 11.65 35.14
CA GLU A 127 -19.64 10.28 35.44
C GLU A 127 -20.44 9.29 34.61
N ALA A 128 -21.78 9.42 34.59
CA ALA A 128 -22.65 8.58 33.76
C ALA A 128 -22.34 8.73 32.25
N GLU A 129 -22.02 9.92 31.77
CA GLU A 129 -21.58 10.16 30.38
C GLU A 129 -20.25 9.47 30.08
N MET A 130 -19.28 9.58 30.97
CA MET A 130 -17.96 8.96 30.83
C MET A 130 -18.07 7.44 30.83
N GLU A 131 -18.88 6.86 31.72
CA GLU A 131 -19.19 5.43 31.74
C GLU A 131 -19.91 4.96 30.47
N ARG A 132 -20.84 5.76 29.92
CA ARG A 132 -21.47 5.44 28.63
C ARG A 132 -20.44 5.42 27.50
N ARG A 133 -19.55 6.42 27.47
CA ARG A 133 -18.51 6.53 26.47
C ARG A 133 -17.46 5.42 26.59
N GLU A 134 -17.15 4.98 27.80
CA GLU A 134 -16.27 3.82 28.03
C GLU A 134 -16.93 2.52 27.58
N ARG A 135 -18.21 2.30 27.90
CA ARG A 135 -18.98 1.16 27.38
C ARG A 135 -19.05 1.16 25.86
N GLU A 136 -19.27 2.31 25.22
CA GLU A 136 -19.28 2.41 23.76
C GLU A 136 -17.92 2.08 23.15
N LYS A 137 -16.83 2.57 23.75
CA LYS A 137 -15.45 2.22 23.34
C LYS A 137 -15.18 0.73 23.50
N GLU A 138 -15.64 0.13 24.59
CA GLU A 138 -15.48 -1.30 24.84
C GLU A 138 -16.24 -2.13 23.80
N LEU A 139 -17.51 -1.81 23.56
CA LEU A 139 -18.31 -2.45 22.50
C LEU A 139 -17.66 -2.28 21.12
N ARG A 140 -17.10 -1.11 20.82
CA ARG A 140 -16.37 -0.89 19.58
C ARG A 140 -15.12 -1.77 19.48
N ARG A 141 -14.33 -1.88 20.57
CA ARG A 141 -13.15 -2.74 20.63
C ARG A 141 -13.53 -4.21 20.48
N GLU A 142 -14.61 -4.65 21.11
CA GLU A 142 -15.15 -6.00 20.96
C GLU A 142 -15.64 -6.28 19.55
N ALA A 143 -16.33 -5.33 18.91
CA ALA A 143 -16.77 -5.45 17.52
C ALA A 143 -15.59 -5.53 16.54
N GLU A 144 -14.55 -4.72 16.75
CA GLU A 144 -13.30 -4.76 15.98
C GLU A 144 -12.60 -6.12 16.18
N ALA A 145 -12.47 -6.61 17.41
CA ALA A 145 -11.89 -7.92 17.71
C ALA A 145 -12.70 -9.09 17.10
N ALA A 146 -14.03 -9.02 17.14
CA ALA A 146 -14.91 -10.01 16.53
C ALA A 146 -14.79 -10.02 15.00
N TRP A 147 -14.68 -8.83 14.38
CA TRP A 147 -14.46 -8.71 12.95
C TRP A 147 -13.10 -9.28 12.54
N GLU A 148 -12.04 -8.99 13.29
CA GLU A 148 -10.70 -9.56 13.07
C GLU A 148 -10.70 -11.08 13.24
N ALA A 149 -11.38 -11.61 14.26
CA ALA A 149 -11.52 -13.05 14.47
C ALA A 149 -12.24 -13.74 13.30
N ASN A 150 -13.31 -13.12 12.78
CA ASN A 150 -14.01 -13.63 11.60
C ASN A 150 -13.11 -13.62 10.35
N GLN A 151 -12.33 -12.56 10.15
CA GLN A 151 -11.34 -12.53 9.08
C GLN A 151 -10.27 -13.61 9.23
N ALA A 152 -9.76 -13.82 10.45
CA ALA A 152 -8.77 -14.86 10.73
C ALA A 152 -9.34 -16.25 10.44
N ALA A 153 -10.60 -16.51 10.84
CA ALA A 153 -11.31 -17.74 10.53
C ALA A 153 -11.45 -17.94 9.01
N ALA A 154 -11.85 -16.90 8.26
CA ALA A 154 -11.95 -16.97 6.80
C ALA A 154 -10.59 -17.22 6.11
N ARG A 155 -9.50 -16.63 6.62
CA ARG A 155 -8.13 -16.91 6.13
C ARG A 155 -7.73 -18.36 6.39
N LEU A 156 -8.01 -18.89 7.58
CA LEU A 156 -7.74 -20.30 7.91
C LEU A 156 -8.56 -21.25 7.04
N GLU A 157 -9.83 -20.96 6.80
CA GLU A 157 -10.67 -21.76 5.91
C GLU A 157 -10.13 -21.76 4.47
N ARG A 158 -9.74 -20.59 3.95
CA ARG A 158 -9.11 -20.49 2.63
C ARG A 158 -7.80 -21.29 2.56
N ALA A 159 -6.97 -21.21 3.60
CA ALA A 159 -5.73 -21.99 3.69
C ALA A 159 -6.01 -23.50 3.69
N ARG A 160 -7.03 -23.96 4.43
CA ARG A 160 -7.47 -25.37 4.42
C ARG A 160 -7.94 -25.82 3.04
N ARG A 161 -8.75 -25.02 2.34
CA ARG A 161 -9.21 -25.33 0.97
C ARG A 161 -8.03 -25.42 0.01
N ASN A 162 -7.10 -24.47 0.07
CA ASN A 162 -5.89 -24.48 -0.76
C ASN A 162 -5.01 -25.70 -0.46
N ALA A 163 -4.80 -26.05 0.82
CA ALA A 163 -4.05 -27.24 1.22
C ALA A 163 -4.70 -28.53 0.72
N ALA A 164 -6.04 -28.64 0.80
CA ALA A 164 -6.77 -29.78 0.26
C ALA A 164 -6.64 -29.89 -1.26
N GLU A 165 -6.70 -28.78 -1.99
CA GLU A 165 -6.49 -28.76 -3.45
C GLU A 165 -5.04 -29.11 -3.83
N MET A 166 -4.04 -28.66 -3.06
CA MET A 166 -2.65 -29.07 -3.28
C MET A 166 -2.49 -30.58 -3.03
N ALA A 167 -3.02 -31.12 -1.92
CA ALA A 167 -2.96 -32.54 -1.63
C ALA A 167 -3.61 -33.40 -2.73
N LYS A 168 -4.73 -32.94 -3.31
CA LYS A 168 -5.35 -33.61 -4.48
C LYS A 168 -4.44 -33.59 -5.71
N ARG A 169 -3.76 -32.47 -5.98
CA ARG A 169 -2.81 -32.34 -7.09
C ARG A 169 -1.61 -33.27 -6.89
N ASP A 170 -1.08 -33.32 -5.67
CA ASP A 170 0.06 -34.17 -5.33
C ASP A 170 -0.30 -35.65 -5.43
N ALA A 171 -1.47 -36.07 -4.91
CA ALA A 171 -1.98 -37.44 -5.08
C ALA A 171 -2.20 -37.81 -6.56
N LYS A 172 -2.70 -36.86 -7.37
CA LYS A 172 -2.84 -37.06 -8.82
C LYS A 172 -1.50 -37.14 -9.54
N ALA A 173 -0.49 -36.38 -9.10
CA ALA A 173 0.85 -36.45 -9.65
C ALA A 173 1.52 -37.78 -9.29
N GLU A 174 1.37 -38.25 -8.05
CA GLU A 174 1.94 -39.51 -7.59
C GLU A 174 1.29 -40.73 -8.27
N SER A 175 -0.04 -40.73 -8.40
CA SER A 175 -0.75 -41.74 -9.20
C SER A 175 -0.31 -41.75 -10.67
N ARG A 176 -0.11 -40.59 -11.30
CA ARG A 176 0.45 -40.52 -12.67
C ARG A 176 1.85 -41.11 -12.73
N LYS A 177 2.73 -40.69 -11.82
CA LYS A 177 4.11 -41.18 -11.75
C LYS A 177 4.17 -42.69 -11.57
N THR A 178 3.39 -43.25 -10.63
CA THR A 178 3.29 -44.70 -10.44
C THR A 178 2.77 -45.43 -11.67
N THR A 179 1.78 -44.88 -12.39
CA THR A 179 1.32 -45.47 -13.67
C THR A 179 2.39 -45.40 -14.77
N GLU A 180 3.14 -44.30 -14.85
CA GLU A 180 4.24 -44.12 -15.80
C GLU A 180 5.41 -45.06 -15.50
N ASP A 181 5.79 -45.20 -14.23
CA ASP A 181 6.83 -46.12 -13.76
C ASP A 181 6.41 -47.58 -13.97
N ALA A 182 5.14 -47.92 -13.71
CA ALA A 182 4.60 -49.25 -14.01
C ALA A 182 4.60 -49.54 -15.52
N ALA A 183 4.21 -48.56 -16.36
CA ALA A 183 4.26 -48.70 -17.82
C ALA A 183 5.70 -48.84 -18.33
N ALA A 184 6.66 -48.09 -17.76
CA ALA A 184 8.07 -48.20 -18.09
C ALA A 184 8.65 -49.56 -17.68
N SER A 185 8.28 -50.08 -16.51
CA SER A 185 8.65 -51.41 -16.03
C SER A 185 8.08 -52.51 -16.93
N LEU A 186 6.81 -52.40 -17.33
CA LEU A 186 6.18 -53.33 -18.26
C LEU A 186 6.86 -53.30 -19.64
N LYS A 187 7.19 -52.11 -20.17
CA LYS A 187 7.92 -51.97 -21.43
C LYS A 187 9.29 -52.65 -21.38
N LYS A 188 10.03 -52.52 -20.28
CA LYS A 188 11.31 -53.21 -20.07
C LYS A 188 11.15 -54.73 -20.04
N LYS A 189 10.08 -55.24 -19.39
CA LYS A 189 9.78 -56.68 -19.36
C LYS A 189 9.46 -57.23 -20.77
N ILE A 190 8.61 -56.53 -21.53
CA ILE A 190 8.31 -56.91 -22.92
C ILE A 190 9.60 -56.90 -23.76
N GLU A 191 10.43 -55.86 -23.67
CA GLU A 191 11.69 -55.82 -24.42
C GLU A 191 12.65 -56.96 -24.04
N MET A 192 12.67 -57.38 -22.77
CA MET A 192 13.48 -58.51 -22.31
C MET A 192 12.94 -59.84 -22.84
N GLU A 193 11.62 -60.04 -22.81
CA GLU A 193 10.95 -61.21 -23.37
C GLU A 193 11.17 -61.31 -24.89
N ASP A 194 11.09 -60.18 -25.59
CA ASP A 194 11.39 -60.10 -27.02
C ASP A 194 12.83 -60.51 -27.33
N LYS A 195 13.78 -60.13 -26.46
CA LYS A 195 15.19 -60.53 -26.61
C LYS A 195 15.39 -62.02 -26.41
N LEU A 196 14.78 -62.60 -25.37
CA LEU A 196 14.83 -64.04 -25.08
C LEU A 196 14.21 -64.86 -26.21
N ASN A 197 13.04 -64.46 -26.71
CA ASN A 197 12.38 -65.15 -27.83
C ASN A 197 13.25 -65.18 -29.09
N MET A 198 14.03 -64.11 -29.36
CA MET A 198 14.98 -64.12 -30.47
C MET A 198 16.19 -65.02 -30.22
N GLU A 199 16.71 -65.11 -28.99
CA GLU A 199 17.82 -66.01 -28.66
C GLU A 199 17.45 -67.49 -28.86
N VAL A 200 16.22 -67.87 -28.52
CA VAL A 200 15.69 -69.22 -28.79
C VAL A 200 15.68 -69.51 -30.29
N ILE A 201 15.24 -68.56 -31.12
CA ILE A 201 15.23 -68.70 -32.57
C ILE A 201 16.65 -68.79 -33.15
N PHE A 202 17.59 -67.99 -32.64
CA PHE A 202 18.99 -68.05 -33.07
C PHE A 202 19.64 -69.38 -32.72
N SER A 203 19.37 -69.90 -31.51
CA SER A 203 19.85 -71.20 -31.04
C SER A 203 19.31 -72.33 -31.91
N ALA A 204 18.03 -72.30 -32.27
CA ALA A 204 17.41 -73.28 -33.16
C ALA A 204 17.99 -73.27 -34.59
N LYS A 205 18.52 -72.13 -35.04
CA LYS A 205 19.18 -71.98 -36.34
C LYS A 205 20.70 -72.23 -36.29
N GLY A 206 21.27 -72.47 -35.11
CA GLY A 206 22.71 -72.69 -34.93
C GLY A 206 23.57 -71.43 -35.09
N CYS A 207 23.01 -70.22 -34.93
CA CYS A 207 23.73 -68.97 -35.14
C CYS A 207 24.26 -68.45 -33.80
N VAL A 208 25.57 -68.61 -33.55
CA VAL A 208 26.17 -68.38 -32.23
C VAL A 208 26.91 -67.04 -32.18
N THR A 209 27.59 -66.67 -33.26
CA THR A 209 28.32 -65.39 -33.34
C THR A 209 27.39 -64.23 -33.71
N ASP A 210 27.74 -63.01 -33.33
CA ASP A 210 26.90 -61.83 -33.59
C ASP A 210 26.76 -61.54 -35.09
N ALA A 211 27.79 -61.86 -35.90
CA ALA A 211 27.73 -61.77 -37.35
C ALA A 211 26.73 -62.79 -37.94
N GLU A 212 26.71 -64.02 -37.43
CA GLU A 212 25.74 -65.04 -37.84
C GLU A 212 24.33 -64.68 -37.38
N LYS A 213 24.15 -64.15 -36.17
CA LYS A 213 22.84 -63.71 -35.67
C LYS A 213 22.25 -62.59 -36.53
N GLN A 214 23.07 -61.66 -37.04
CA GLN A 214 22.63 -60.63 -37.97
C GLN A 214 22.14 -61.22 -39.30
N LEU A 215 22.82 -62.26 -39.82
CA LEU A 215 22.43 -62.96 -41.04
C LEU A 215 21.18 -63.84 -40.86
N CYS A 216 21.04 -64.48 -39.70
CA CYS A 216 19.95 -65.39 -39.38
C CYS A 216 18.67 -64.69 -38.87
N CYS A 217 18.74 -63.38 -38.64
CA CYS A 217 17.66 -62.58 -38.06
C CYS A 217 16.37 -62.69 -38.88
N VAL A 218 15.28 -63.09 -38.23
CA VAL A 218 13.97 -63.17 -38.87
C VAL A 218 13.31 -61.80 -38.83
N HIS A 219 13.47 -61.04 -39.91
CA HIS A 219 13.00 -59.66 -40.04
C HIS A 219 11.45 -59.47 -40.10
N CYS A 220 10.65 -60.42 -39.61
CA CYS A 220 9.20 -60.39 -39.82
C CYS A 220 8.33 -60.88 -38.65
N SER A 221 8.80 -61.81 -37.82
CA SER A 221 7.90 -62.54 -36.91
C SER A 221 7.66 -61.85 -35.57
N PHE A 222 8.55 -60.94 -35.17
CA PHE A 222 8.58 -60.45 -33.79
C PHE A 222 9.07 -59.00 -33.68
N TRP A 223 8.57 -58.13 -34.55
CA TRP A 223 8.99 -56.74 -34.57
C TRP A 223 8.03 -55.88 -33.75
N PRO A 224 8.46 -55.28 -32.64
CA PRO A 224 7.64 -54.33 -31.89
C PRO A 224 7.18 -53.19 -32.80
N ARG A 225 5.89 -52.87 -32.69
CA ARG A 225 5.27 -51.73 -33.35
C ARG A 225 5.46 -50.49 -32.50
N GLU A 226 5.97 -49.43 -33.12
CA GLU A 226 6.15 -48.14 -32.48
C GLU A 226 5.43 -47.06 -33.29
N GLN A 227 4.57 -46.28 -32.61
CA GLN A 227 3.84 -45.16 -33.21
C GLN A 227 4.65 -43.86 -33.05
N MET A 228 5.01 -43.25 -34.17
CA MET A 228 5.78 -42.03 -34.24
C MET A 228 4.86 -40.82 -34.44
N LYS A 229 5.19 -39.69 -33.81
CA LYS A 229 4.44 -38.41 -33.98
C LYS A 229 4.62 -37.79 -35.37
N LYS A 230 5.61 -38.23 -36.16
CA LYS A 230 5.97 -37.71 -37.49
C LYS A 230 6.24 -38.87 -38.45
N LYS A 231 6.13 -38.61 -39.76
CA LYS A 231 6.48 -39.60 -40.81
C LYS A 231 7.96 -39.96 -40.71
N PHE A 232 8.28 -41.26 -40.63
CA PHE A 232 9.66 -41.76 -40.57
C PHE A 232 10.14 -42.26 -41.94
N LYS A 233 11.47 -42.28 -42.14
CA LYS A 233 12.11 -42.80 -43.36
C LYS A 233 12.35 -44.31 -43.18
N CYS A 234 11.73 -45.13 -44.01
CA CYS A 234 11.96 -46.58 -44.01
C CYS A 234 13.39 -46.89 -44.48
N LEU A 235 14.13 -47.73 -43.76
CA LEU A 235 15.52 -48.07 -44.11
C LEU A 235 15.62 -49.00 -45.32
N ASN A 236 14.54 -49.69 -45.69
CA ASN A 236 14.51 -50.62 -46.82
C ASN A 236 14.11 -49.96 -48.14
N CYS A 237 12.99 -49.23 -48.18
CA CYS A 237 12.55 -48.54 -49.41
C CYS A 237 13.01 -47.08 -49.51
N GLY A 238 13.63 -46.51 -48.46
CA GLY A 238 14.08 -45.12 -48.44
C GLY A 238 12.98 -44.07 -48.38
N GLN A 239 11.71 -44.47 -48.47
CA GLN A 239 10.55 -43.58 -48.53
C GLN A 239 10.10 -43.13 -47.13
N LYS A 240 9.65 -41.88 -47.02
CA LYS A 240 8.99 -41.35 -45.81
C LYS A 240 7.53 -41.79 -45.80
N ARG A 241 7.17 -42.82 -45.05
CA ARG A 241 5.82 -43.43 -45.06
C ARG A 241 5.36 -43.80 -43.66
N GLY A 242 4.08 -43.58 -43.40
CA GLY A 242 3.40 -44.01 -42.17
C GLY A 242 3.85 -43.28 -40.91
N MET A 243 3.04 -43.40 -39.86
CA MET A 243 3.41 -43.06 -38.48
C MET A 243 3.83 -44.31 -37.69
N THR A 244 3.44 -45.49 -38.14
CA THR A 244 3.83 -46.77 -37.53
C THR A 244 5.14 -47.30 -38.10
N GLN A 245 6.16 -47.39 -37.25
CA GLN A 245 7.42 -48.06 -37.58
C GLN A 245 7.49 -49.43 -36.92
N TYR A 246 8.13 -50.38 -37.61
CA TYR A 246 8.47 -51.68 -37.05
C TYR A 246 9.97 -51.71 -36.88
N LYS A 247 10.43 -51.98 -35.66
CA LYS A 247 11.86 -52.00 -35.33
C LYS A 247 12.27 -53.40 -34.92
N CYS A 248 13.36 -53.93 -35.48
CA CYS A 248 13.96 -55.14 -34.96
C CYS A 248 14.72 -54.85 -33.64
N PRO A 249 14.52 -55.63 -32.57
CA PRO A 249 15.27 -55.46 -31.31
C PRO A 249 16.78 -55.70 -31.45
N TYR A 250 17.22 -56.48 -32.44
CA TYR A 250 18.63 -56.89 -32.62
C TYR A 250 19.38 -56.09 -33.68
N CYS A 251 18.90 -56.09 -34.94
CA CYS A 251 19.61 -55.43 -36.04
C CYS A 251 19.24 -53.95 -36.22
N ALA A 252 18.41 -53.40 -35.32
CA ALA A 252 17.94 -52.01 -35.34
C ALA A 252 17.31 -51.54 -36.66
N LEU A 253 16.96 -52.47 -37.57
CA LEU A 253 16.30 -52.16 -38.83
C LEU A 253 14.91 -51.60 -38.56
N VAL A 254 14.59 -50.50 -39.24
CA VAL A 254 13.30 -49.80 -39.15
C VAL A 254 12.58 -49.88 -40.48
N LEU A 255 11.39 -50.47 -40.48
CA LEU A 255 10.60 -50.73 -41.68
C LEU A 255 9.19 -50.14 -41.61
N CYS A 256 8.63 -49.83 -42.78
CA CYS A 256 7.22 -49.49 -42.93
C CYS A 256 6.36 -50.74 -43.11
N GLN A 257 5.07 -50.62 -42.79
CA GLN A 257 4.08 -51.70 -42.88
C GLN A 257 4.05 -52.40 -44.25
N LEU A 258 4.22 -51.64 -45.34
CA LEU A 258 4.27 -52.19 -46.70
C LEU A 258 5.51 -53.05 -46.96
N CYS A 259 6.68 -52.62 -46.47
CA CYS A 259 7.91 -53.40 -46.60
C CYS A 259 7.88 -54.67 -45.74
N LEU A 260 7.26 -54.59 -44.55
CA LEU A 260 7.05 -55.75 -43.70
C LEU A 260 6.09 -56.77 -44.35
N GLY A 261 4.93 -56.30 -44.82
CA GLY A 261 3.91 -57.16 -45.47
C GLY A 261 4.40 -57.81 -46.76
N ALA A 262 5.26 -57.12 -47.52
CA ALA A 262 5.85 -57.67 -48.74
C ALA A 262 6.95 -58.72 -48.48
N LYS A 263 7.44 -58.88 -47.23
CA LYS A 263 8.59 -59.73 -46.86
C LYS A 263 9.85 -59.52 -47.74
N ARG A 264 9.96 -58.36 -48.39
CA ARG A 264 11.08 -58.01 -49.28
C ARG A 264 12.07 -57.14 -48.51
N PHE A 265 13.03 -57.79 -47.88
CA PHE A 265 14.10 -57.13 -47.12
C PHE A 265 15.35 -57.07 -48.00
N THR A 266 15.55 -55.94 -48.68
CA THR A 266 16.65 -55.75 -49.64
C THR A 266 17.92 -55.22 -48.99
N LYS A 267 17.87 -54.77 -47.72
CA LYS A 267 19.08 -54.47 -46.95
C LYS A 267 19.64 -55.74 -46.32
N LYS A 268 20.63 -56.33 -47.00
CA LYS A 268 21.81 -56.86 -46.31
C LYS A 268 22.50 -55.64 -45.68
N LEU A 269 22.61 -55.62 -44.35
CA LEU A 269 23.65 -54.81 -43.70
C LEU A 269 25.01 -55.38 -44.09
#